data_AF-A0ABD5A0D7-F1
#
_entry.id   AF-A0ABD5A0D7-F1
#
_cell.length_a   1.000
_cell.length_b   1.000
_cell.length_c   1.000
_cell.angle_alpha   90.00
_cell.angle_beta   90.00
_cell.angle_gamma   90.00
#
_symmetry.space_group_name_H-M   'P 1'
#
loop_
_entity.id
_entity.type
_entity.pdbx_description
1 polymer ?
#
loop_
_entity_poly.entity_id
_entity_poly.type
_entity_poly.pdbx_seq_one_letter_code
_entity_poly.pdbx_strand_id
1 'polypeptide(L)'
;MKNKLNLFNVGLPDNEDLNNWSKDLIRQRLETTAITSDLVPFVSENLNYELNENMVALYDFHQRPIRGKYQTVIFDKKDGIILCQKNSRQLINHLLKDQMILGAVLQKKLQKKLGFYYRHTISLGEIAYFSMRAHSEKHTSWIGLHHMQTVQQEDGKVTFSYQENGCSYNFEFEDCAPHLYKRLAEGITHNHVLGQMLVKYANSHGFHLNLCKCRKNNLVANQEYFYLTKIQNTMNLTELAEEAIEEFHKNYGRHCADFFDIKDWQVQDHNLIYRLSRRIKSIL
;
A
#
# COMPACT_ATOMS: atom_id res chain seq x y z
N MET A 1 -15.39 40.30 11.15
CA MET A 1 -14.35 40.20 12.20
C MET A 1 -14.01 38.74 12.41
N LYS A 2 -12.70 38.48 12.56
CA LYS A 2 -12.04 37.17 12.59
C LYS A 2 -12.59 36.26 13.70
N ASN A 3 -12.96 35.04 13.34
CA ASN A 3 -12.77 33.88 14.22
C ASN A 3 -11.70 32.99 13.59
N LYS A 4 -10.45 33.28 13.96
CA LYS A 4 -9.34 32.32 13.93
C LYS A 4 -9.69 31.23 14.94
N LEU A 5 -9.99 30.02 14.48
CA LEU A 5 -9.82 28.76 15.22
C LEU A 5 -10.08 27.59 14.24
N ASN A 6 -9.05 27.28 13.46
CA ASN A 6 -8.66 25.94 13.05
C ASN A 6 -7.20 26.04 12.59
N LEU A 7 -6.27 25.95 13.55
CA LEU A 7 -4.91 25.50 13.24
C LEU A 7 -5.02 24.02 12.86
N PHE A 8 -4.36 23.67 11.75
CA PHE A 8 -4.27 22.38 11.06
C PHE A 8 -5.45 22.03 10.15
N ASN A 9 -5.30 22.38 8.88
CA ASN A 9 -5.98 21.67 7.79
C ASN A 9 -4.97 21.51 6.65
N VAL A 10 -3.97 20.63 6.79
CA VAL A 10 -2.97 20.45 5.73
C VAL A 10 -3.44 19.38 4.76
N GLY A 11 -4.35 19.77 3.87
CA GLY A 11 -4.68 19.00 2.67
C GLY A 11 -3.61 19.15 1.59
N LEU A 12 -3.90 18.64 0.39
CA LEU A 12 -3.11 19.00 -0.80
C LEU A 12 -3.53 20.40 -1.32
N PRO A 13 -2.68 21.10 -2.10
CA PRO A 13 -3.02 22.39 -2.68
C PRO A 13 -4.25 22.30 -3.59
N ASP A 14 -5.18 23.24 -3.47
CA ASP A 14 -6.44 23.30 -4.21
C ASP A 14 -6.41 24.22 -5.45
N ASN A 15 -5.26 24.85 -5.72
CA ASN A 15 -5.03 25.68 -6.91
C ASN A 15 -4.92 24.82 -8.18
N GLU A 16 -5.62 25.21 -9.25
CA GLU A 16 -5.58 24.55 -10.56
C GLU A 16 -4.15 24.41 -11.14
N ASP A 17 -3.28 25.38 -10.90
CA ASP A 17 -1.86 25.34 -11.33
C ASP A 17 -1.06 24.22 -10.65
N LEU A 18 -1.58 23.68 -9.55
CA LEU A 18 -0.99 22.65 -8.71
C LEU A 18 -1.76 21.32 -8.78
N ASN A 19 -2.65 21.15 -9.76
CA ASN A 19 -3.41 19.91 -9.96
C ASN A 19 -2.55 18.77 -10.52
N ASN A 20 -1.54 19.09 -11.33
CA ASN A 20 -0.72 18.09 -12.02
C ASN A 20 0.63 17.89 -11.33
N TRP A 21 1.05 16.64 -11.15
CA TRP A 21 2.29 16.25 -10.50
C TRP A 21 3.04 15.18 -11.30
N SER A 22 4.31 15.42 -11.54
CA SER A 22 5.27 14.49 -12.14
C SER A 22 6.63 14.67 -11.47
N LYS A 23 7.59 13.76 -11.70
CA LYS A 23 8.94 13.93 -11.12
C LYS A 23 9.57 15.27 -11.52
N ASP A 24 9.37 15.71 -12.75
CA ASP A 24 9.93 16.96 -13.26
C ASP A 24 9.22 18.19 -12.69
N LEU A 25 7.89 18.16 -12.60
CA LEU A 25 7.13 19.26 -11.97
C LEU A 25 7.46 19.38 -10.48
N ILE A 26 7.57 18.25 -9.76
CA ILE A 26 8.00 18.23 -8.36
C ILE A 26 9.39 18.85 -8.23
N ARG A 27 10.31 18.45 -9.11
CA ARG A 27 11.66 19.01 -9.14
C ARG A 27 11.64 20.52 -9.36
N GLN A 28 10.95 20.99 -10.38
CA GLN A 28 10.83 22.42 -10.70
C GLN A 28 10.26 23.22 -9.52
N ARG A 29 9.23 22.69 -8.85
CA ARG A 29 8.52 23.37 -7.76
C ARG A 29 9.28 23.33 -6.42
N LEU A 30 10.13 22.33 -6.19
CA LEU A 30 10.77 22.08 -4.88
C LEU A 30 12.30 22.26 -4.87
N GLU A 31 13.01 22.17 -6.01
CA GLU A 31 14.48 22.39 -6.06
C GLU A 31 14.87 23.88 -5.99
N THR A 32 13.99 24.82 -6.33
CA THR A 32 14.28 26.25 -6.19
C THR A 32 14.35 26.65 -4.72
N THR A 33 15.29 27.55 -4.38
CA THR A 33 15.47 28.10 -3.03
C THR A 33 14.24 28.86 -2.52
N ALA A 34 13.43 29.38 -3.44
CA ALA A 34 12.07 29.82 -3.16
C ALA A 34 11.09 28.77 -3.69
N ILE A 35 10.53 27.95 -2.79
CA ILE A 35 9.26 27.27 -3.07
C ILE A 35 8.27 28.37 -3.47
N THR A 36 7.45 28.15 -4.49
CA THR A 36 6.37 29.10 -4.82
C THR A 36 5.59 29.42 -3.55
N SER A 37 5.30 30.70 -3.29
CA SER A 37 4.62 31.16 -2.05
C SER A 37 3.38 30.33 -1.73
N ASP A 38 2.70 29.88 -2.78
CA ASP A 38 1.43 29.16 -2.73
C ASP A 38 1.59 27.70 -2.29
N LEU A 39 2.79 27.13 -2.42
CA LEU A 39 3.08 25.74 -2.06
C LEU A 39 3.68 25.62 -0.64
N VAL A 40 4.30 26.69 -0.12
CA VAL A 40 4.91 26.72 1.22
C VAL A 40 4.00 26.19 2.33
N PRO A 41 2.69 26.51 2.40
CA PRO A 41 1.82 26.03 3.47
C PRO A 41 1.60 24.52 3.47
N PHE A 42 1.84 23.86 2.34
CA PHE A 42 1.56 22.44 2.13
C PHE A 42 2.82 21.57 2.21
N VAL A 43 4.02 22.16 2.23
CA VAL A 43 5.28 21.41 2.21
C VAL A 43 5.88 21.34 3.61
N SER A 44 6.18 20.12 4.06
CA SER A 44 6.83 19.88 5.34
C SER A 44 7.98 18.88 5.21
N GLU A 45 8.93 18.94 6.14
CA GLU A 45 9.96 17.90 6.29
C GLU A 45 9.52 16.89 7.34
N ASN A 46 9.59 15.60 7.01
CA ASN A 46 9.37 14.54 7.98
C ASN A 46 10.35 13.38 7.79
N LEU A 47 11.32 13.28 8.69
CA LEU A 47 12.35 12.23 8.67
C LEU A 47 11.83 10.86 9.13
N ASN A 48 10.79 10.88 9.94
CA ASN A 48 10.20 9.69 10.56
C ASN A 48 8.88 9.30 9.93
N TYR A 49 8.61 9.76 8.70
CA TYR A 49 7.40 9.39 8.00
C TYR A 49 7.26 7.86 7.93
N GLU A 50 6.05 7.41 8.20
CA GLU A 50 5.60 6.03 8.09
C GLU A 50 4.43 6.01 7.10
N LEU A 51 4.44 5.02 6.21
CA LEU A 51 3.35 4.87 5.24
C LEU A 51 2.04 4.63 5.99
N ASN A 52 1.02 5.39 5.62
CA ASN A 52 -0.30 5.32 6.23
C ASN A 52 -1.39 5.45 5.14
N GLU A 53 -2.65 5.25 5.52
CA GLU A 53 -3.80 5.27 4.61
C GLU A 53 -4.00 6.58 3.85
N ASN A 54 -3.46 7.70 4.33
CA ASN A 54 -3.57 9.00 3.69
C ASN A 54 -2.53 9.23 2.59
N MET A 55 -1.57 8.32 2.41
CA MET A 55 -0.64 8.40 1.29
C MET A 55 -1.37 8.24 -0.05
N VAL A 56 -1.30 9.29 -0.86
CA VAL A 56 -1.85 9.38 -2.22
C VAL A 56 -0.81 8.93 -3.23
N ALA A 57 0.38 9.52 -3.20
CA ALA A 57 1.47 9.25 -4.12
C ALA A 57 2.82 9.34 -3.40
N LEU A 58 3.78 8.55 -3.85
CA LEU A 58 5.16 8.58 -3.39
C LEU A 58 6.07 8.60 -4.62
N TYR A 59 6.84 9.66 -4.76
CA TYR A 59 7.83 9.80 -5.81
C TYR A 59 9.22 9.50 -5.26
N ASP A 60 9.90 8.55 -5.90
CA ASP A 60 11.26 8.18 -5.54
C ASP A 60 12.30 9.01 -6.31
N PHE A 61 13.18 9.66 -5.54
CA PHE A 61 14.27 10.52 -6.00
C PHE A 61 15.64 10.01 -5.52
N HIS A 62 15.80 8.70 -5.26
CA HIS A 62 17.04 8.17 -4.67
C HIS A 62 18.31 8.50 -5.49
N GLN A 63 18.22 8.49 -6.82
CA GLN A 63 19.37 8.78 -7.71
C GLN A 63 19.75 10.25 -7.72
N ARG A 64 18.77 11.14 -7.60
CA ARG A 64 18.95 12.59 -7.59
C ARG A 64 18.00 13.20 -6.55
N PRO A 65 18.42 13.22 -5.27
CA PRO A 65 17.60 13.70 -4.16
C PRO A 65 17.21 15.17 -4.33
N ILE A 66 15.99 15.51 -3.96
CA ILE A 66 15.52 16.91 -3.95
C ILE A 66 16.38 17.69 -2.96
N ARG A 67 16.91 18.85 -3.40
CA ARG A 67 17.84 19.69 -2.64
C ARG A 67 19.08 18.94 -2.13
N GLY A 68 19.47 17.85 -2.80
CA GLY A 68 20.58 16.99 -2.39
C GLY A 68 20.35 16.22 -1.09
N LYS A 69 19.13 16.25 -0.51
CA LYS A 69 18.84 15.69 0.82
C LYS A 69 17.67 14.71 0.83
N TYR A 70 16.56 15.02 0.16
CA TYR A 70 15.32 14.24 0.29
C TYR A 70 15.22 13.19 -0.83
N GLN A 71 15.22 11.92 -0.43
CA GLN A 71 15.18 10.78 -1.36
C GLN A 71 13.76 10.44 -1.81
N THR A 72 12.73 10.92 -1.10
CA THR A 72 11.34 10.76 -1.51
C THR A 72 10.53 12.02 -1.27
N VAL A 73 9.52 12.22 -2.12
CA VAL A 73 8.46 13.20 -1.93
C VAL A 73 7.14 12.44 -1.84
N ILE A 74 6.42 12.63 -0.74
CA ILE A 74 5.16 11.95 -0.48
C ILE A 74 4.02 12.96 -0.51
N PHE A 75 2.93 12.62 -1.17
CA PHE A 75 1.67 13.34 -1.11
C PHE A 75 0.76 12.61 -0.14
N ASP A 76 0.49 13.24 0.99
CA ASP A 76 -0.39 12.74 2.05
C ASP A 76 -1.59 13.67 2.20
N LYS A 77 -2.79 13.11 2.26
CA LYS A 77 -4.03 13.90 2.34
C LYS A 77 -4.18 14.74 3.61
N LYS A 78 -3.49 14.35 4.68
CA LYS A 78 -3.62 14.94 6.01
C LYS A 78 -2.41 15.80 6.40
N ASP A 79 -1.23 15.41 5.90
CA ASP A 79 0.04 16.05 6.24
C ASP A 79 0.62 16.87 5.08
N GLY A 80 -0.02 16.85 3.90
CA GLY A 80 0.37 17.59 2.71
C GLY A 80 1.50 16.93 1.92
N ILE A 81 2.41 17.75 1.40
CA ILE A 81 3.57 17.32 0.62
C ILE A 81 4.77 17.17 1.55
N ILE A 82 5.21 15.94 1.76
CA ILE A 82 6.27 15.60 2.70
C ILE A 82 7.58 15.37 1.96
N LEU A 83 8.62 16.09 2.37
CA LEU A 83 10.00 15.85 2.01
C LEU A 83 10.64 14.88 3.01
N CYS A 84 11.05 13.70 2.53
CA CYS A 84 11.60 12.64 3.38
C CYS A 84 13.00 12.19 2.93
N GLN A 85 13.89 11.93 3.89
CA GLN A 85 15.23 11.41 3.62
C GLN A 85 15.26 9.90 3.35
N LYS A 86 14.24 9.16 3.81
CA LYS A 86 14.11 7.72 3.52
C LYS A 86 13.81 7.52 2.04
N ASN A 87 14.44 6.54 1.40
CA ASN A 87 14.02 6.12 0.06
C ASN A 87 12.73 5.28 0.10
N SER A 88 12.11 5.07 -1.07
CA SER A 88 10.89 4.27 -1.21
C SER A 88 11.01 2.89 -0.56
N ARG A 89 12.15 2.21 -0.72
CA ARG A 89 12.37 0.87 -0.15
C ARG A 89 12.39 0.86 1.37
N GLN A 90 13.04 1.84 2.00
CA GLN A 90 13.03 1.95 3.46
C GLN A 90 11.61 2.15 4.00
N LEU A 91 10.82 3.02 3.35
CA LEU A 91 9.43 3.28 3.73
C LEU A 91 8.56 2.04 3.57
N ILE A 92 8.68 1.34 2.44
CA ILE A 92 7.90 0.13 2.14
C ILE A 92 8.28 -1.04 3.03
N ASN A 93 9.58 -1.23 3.30
CA ASN A 93 10.02 -2.33 4.16
C ASN A 93 9.46 -2.22 5.58
N HIS A 94 9.27 -1.00 6.08
CA HIS A 94 8.64 -0.79 7.38
C HIS A 94 7.17 -1.24 7.37
N LEU A 95 6.40 -0.82 6.36
CA LEU A 95 5.02 -1.28 6.14
C LEU A 95 4.93 -2.81 6.07
N LEU A 96 5.81 -3.44 5.28
CA LEU A 96 5.81 -4.91 5.07
C LEU A 96 6.13 -5.71 6.34
N LYS A 97 6.95 -5.16 7.24
CA LYS A 97 7.39 -5.84 8.47
C LYS A 97 6.41 -5.64 9.62
N ASP A 98 5.92 -4.41 9.80
CA ASP A 98 5.36 -4.00 11.07
C ASP A 98 3.82 -3.82 11.02
N GLN A 99 3.23 -3.71 9.83
CA GLN A 99 1.82 -3.31 9.67
C GLN A 99 0.95 -4.27 8.84
N MET A 100 1.51 -5.35 8.29
CA MET A 100 0.76 -6.29 7.45
C MET A 100 0.25 -7.52 8.21
N ILE A 101 -1.04 -7.83 8.09
CA ILE A 101 -1.63 -9.08 8.61
C ILE A 101 -0.94 -10.28 7.95
N LEU A 102 -0.25 -11.09 8.77
CA LEU A 102 0.56 -12.24 8.35
C LEU A 102 1.68 -11.92 7.35
N GLY A 103 2.04 -10.63 7.26
CA GLY A 103 3.17 -10.14 6.47
C GLY A 103 3.12 -10.48 4.99
N ALA A 104 4.31 -10.51 4.37
CA ALA A 104 4.48 -10.85 2.97
C ALA A 104 4.15 -12.33 2.63
N VAL A 105 4.05 -13.22 3.64
CA VAL A 105 3.79 -14.66 3.43
C VAL A 105 2.40 -14.86 2.84
N LEU A 106 1.39 -14.23 3.45
CA LEU A 106 0.01 -14.35 2.99
C LEU A 106 -0.18 -13.76 1.58
N GLN A 107 0.41 -12.58 1.34
CA GLN A 107 0.41 -11.95 0.01
C GLN A 107 0.96 -12.90 -1.06
N LYS A 108 2.12 -13.52 -0.78
CA LYS A 108 2.78 -14.42 -1.73
C LYS A 108 1.97 -15.69 -2.00
N LYS A 109 1.31 -16.25 -0.98
CA LYS A 109 0.43 -17.42 -1.15
C LYS A 109 -0.78 -17.09 -2.01
N LEU A 110 -1.47 -15.99 -1.69
CA LEU A 110 -2.64 -15.55 -2.45
C LEU A 110 -2.27 -15.26 -3.89
N GLN A 111 -1.18 -14.52 -4.11
CA GLN A 111 -0.61 -14.26 -5.42
C GLN A 111 -0.40 -15.56 -6.23
N LYS A 112 0.25 -16.58 -5.63
CA LYS A 112 0.51 -17.88 -6.27
C LYS A 112 -0.79 -18.62 -6.62
N LYS A 113 -1.78 -18.61 -5.73
CA LYS A 113 -3.09 -19.25 -5.95
C LYS A 113 -3.88 -18.55 -7.06
N LEU A 114 -3.73 -17.23 -7.19
CA LEU A 114 -4.34 -16.45 -8.27
C LEU A 114 -3.59 -16.56 -9.61
N GLY A 115 -2.40 -17.16 -9.63
CA GLY A 115 -1.58 -17.30 -10.83
C GLY A 115 -0.94 -15.98 -11.28
N PHE A 116 -0.80 -15.01 -10.38
CA PHE A 116 -0.17 -13.72 -10.67
C PHE A 116 1.34 -13.84 -10.47
N TYR A 117 2.13 -13.46 -11.48
CA TYR A 117 3.59 -13.67 -11.43
C TYR A 117 4.35 -12.46 -10.89
N TYR A 118 3.83 -11.24 -11.10
CA TYR A 118 4.53 -10.01 -10.75
C TYR A 118 3.97 -9.39 -9.47
N ARG A 119 4.86 -8.83 -8.64
CA ARG A 119 4.51 -8.16 -7.39
C ARG A 119 4.51 -6.66 -7.60
N HIS A 120 3.33 -6.10 -7.84
CA HIS A 120 3.12 -4.66 -8.00
C HIS A 120 2.21 -4.05 -6.96
N THR A 121 1.57 -4.86 -6.11
CA THR A 121 0.61 -4.35 -5.14
C THR A 121 0.94 -4.85 -3.75
N ILE A 122 0.90 -3.94 -2.77
CA ILE A 122 0.80 -4.27 -1.36
C ILE A 122 -0.68 -4.13 -1.04
N SER A 123 -1.33 -5.25 -0.76
CA SER A 123 -2.76 -5.31 -0.49
C SER A 123 -3.03 -5.32 1.00
N LEU A 124 -4.00 -4.54 1.46
CA LEU A 124 -4.47 -4.50 2.85
C LEU A 124 -5.99 -4.73 2.94
N GLY A 125 -6.62 -5.21 1.86
CA GLY A 125 -8.05 -5.51 1.78
C GLY A 125 -8.84 -4.33 1.23
N GLU A 126 -8.80 -3.18 1.90
CA GLU A 126 -9.47 -1.93 1.44
C GLU A 126 -8.48 -0.89 0.92
N ILE A 127 -7.23 -1.00 1.35
CA ILE A 127 -6.13 -0.13 0.97
C ILE A 127 -5.19 -0.92 0.08
N ALA A 128 -4.73 -0.31 -1.01
CA ALA A 128 -3.75 -0.93 -1.90
C ALA A 128 -2.72 0.09 -2.37
N TYR A 129 -1.44 -0.22 -2.15
CA TYR A 129 -0.34 0.56 -2.69
C TYR A 129 0.23 -0.13 -3.92
N PHE A 130 0.22 0.56 -5.04
CA PHE A 130 0.67 0.04 -6.33
C PHE A 130 2.00 0.67 -6.72
N SER A 131 2.95 -0.15 -7.17
CA SER A 131 4.29 0.28 -7.54
C SER A 131 4.43 0.40 -9.06
N MET A 132 5.05 1.48 -9.51
CA MET A 132 5.24 1.74 -10.95
C MET A 132 6.15 0.70 -11.60
N ARG A 133 7.09 0.15 -10.82
CA ARG A 133 7.88 -1.04 -11.18
C ARG A 133 7.78 -2.09 -10.09
N ALA A 134 8.15 -3.35 -10.37
CA ALA A 134 7.90 -4.45 -9.45
C ALA A 134 8.53 -4.19 -8.07
N HIS A 135 7.91 -4.62 -6.98
CA HIS A 135 8.40 -4.48 -5.60
C HIS A 135 9.79 -5.09 -5.36
N SER A 136 10.20 -6.01 -6.24
CA SER A 136 11.55 -6.58 -6.24
C SER A 136 12.62 -5.60 -6.73
N GLU A 137 12.24 -4.56 -7.46
CA GLU A 137 13.15 -3.48 -7.83
C GLU A 137 13.47 -2.62 -6.61
N LYS A 138 14.75 -2.24 -6.49
CA LYS A 138 15.28 -1.65 -5.25
C LYS A 138 14.66 -0.30 -4.92
N HIS A 139 14.19 0.47 -5.90
CA HIS A 139 13.65 1.81 -5.70
C HIS A 139 12.61 2.13 -6.78
N THR A 140 11.41 2.53 -6.39
CA THR A 140 10.33 2.84 -7.33
C THR A 140 9.32 3.80 -6.72
N SER A 141 8.56 4.50 -7.58
CA SER A 141 7.44 5.34 -7.15
C SER A 141 6.19 4.49 -6.90
N TRP A 142 5.30 5.00 -6.04
CA TRP A 142 4.10 4.30 -5.59
C TRP A 142 2.87 5.20 -5.64
N ILE A 143 1.71 4.59 -5.78
CA ILE A 143 0.41 5.25 -5.76
C ILE A 143 -0.55 4.49 -4.84
N GLY A 144 -1.34 5.21 -4.04
CA GLY A 144 -2.42 4.67 -3.22
C GLY A 144 -3.71 4.51 -4.04
N LEU A 145 -3.98 3.31 -4.55
CA LEU A 145 -5.12 3.04 -5.43
C LEU A 145 -6.48 3.26 -4.77
N HIS A 146 -6.54 3.22 -3.44
CA HIS A 146 -7.75 3.50 -2.65
C HIS A 146 -8.17 4.97 -2.67
N HIS A 147 -7.33 5.85 -3.19
CA HIS A 147 -7.69 7.25 -3.47
C HIS A 147 -8.04 7.49 -4.94
N MET A 148 -7.42 6.75 -5.86
CA MET A 148 -7.49 7.00 -7.30
C MET A 148 -8.85 6.62 -7.88
N GLN A 149 -9.39 7.45 -8.77
CA GLN A 149 -10.65 7.24 -9.51
C GLN A 149 -10.42 6.67 -10.89
N THR A 150 -9.43 7.20 -11.60
CA THR A 150 -9.15 6.85 -12.98
C THR A 150 -7.66 6.61 -13.18
N VAL A 151 -7.36 5.89 -14.26
CA VAL A 151 -6.01 5.67 -14.76
C VAL A 151 -6.04 5.82 -16.29
N GLN A 152 -5.05 6.52 -16.83
CA GLN A 152 -4.83 6.69 -18.27
C GLN A 152 -3.38 6.37 -18.60
N GLN A 153 -3.13 5.86 -19.80
CA GLN A 153 -1.79 5.53 -20.28
C GLN A 153 -1.66 6.03 -21.71
N GLU A 154 -0.79 7.01 -21.90
CA GLU A 154 -0.53 7.68 -23.18
C GLU A 154 0.98 7.91 -23.32
N ASP A 155 1.55 7.65 -24.49
CA ASP A 155 2.94 7.98 -24.84
C ASP A 155 4.01 7.53 -23.80
N GLY A 156 3.86 6.33 -23.25
CA GLY A 156 4.81 5.77 -22.27
C GLY A 156 4.66 6.35 -20.85
N LYS A 157 3.68 7.21 -20.63
CA LYS A 157 3.32 7.81 -19.34
C LYS A 157 2.06 7.17 -18.80
N VAL A 158 1.93 7.16 -17.48
CA VAL A 158 0.72 6.74 -16.79
C VAL A 158 0.29 7.80 -15.82
N THR A 159 -0.99 8.20 -15.92
CA THR A 159 -1.58 9.22 -15.09
C THR A 159 -2.69 8.61 -14.25
N PHE A 160 -2.59 8.76 -12.94
CA PHE A 160 -3.65 8.42 -11.99
C PHE A 160 -4.31 9.69 -11.50
N SER A 161 -5.65 9.70 -11.46
CA SER A 161 -6.38 10.90 -11.09
C SER A 161 -7.44 10.63 -10.03
N TYR A 162 -7.69 11.62 -9.19
CA TYR A 162 -8.84 11.65 -8.29
C TYR A 162 -9.35 13.06 -8.07
N GLN A 163 -10.62 13.19 -7.69
CA GLN A 163 -11.23 14.45 -7.33
C GLN A 163 -11.55 14.53 -5.84
N GLU A 164 -11.30 15.68 -5.24
CA GLU A 164 -11.66 15.99 -3.86
C GLU A 164 -11.89 17.48 -3.67
N ASN A 165 -12.95 17.83 -2.95
CA ASN A 165 -13.35 19.22 -2.67
C ASN A 165 -13.50 20.10 -3.92
N GLY A 166 -13.86 19.51 -5.06
CA GLY A 166 -14.00 20.22 -6.34
C GLY A 166 -12.69 20.37 -7.13
N CYS A 167 -11.56 19.94 -6.58
CA CYS A 167 -10.25 19.97 -7.23
C CYS A 167 -9.92 18.61 -7.84
N SER A 168 -9.23 18.61 -8.98
CA SER A 168 -8.75 17.40 -9.64
C SER A 168 -7.25 17.26 -9.42
N TYR A 169 -6.81 16.12 -8.92
CA TYR A 169 -5.40 15.82 -8.71
C TYR A 169 -4.96 14.75 -9.70
N ASN A 170 -3.88 15.01 -10.43
CA ASN A 170 -3.32 14.13 -11.44
C ASN A 170 -1.85 13.81 -11.11
N PHE A 171 -1.55 12.53 -10.99
CA PHE A 171 -0.20 12.02 -10.68
C PHE A 171 0.32 11.24 -11.88
N GLU A 172 1.27 11.84 -12.57
CA GLU A 172 1.93 11.28 -13.74
C GLU A 172 3.22 10.56 -13.35
N PHE A 173 3.41 9.39 -13.94
CA PHE A 173 4.60 8.56 -13.79
C PHE A 173 5.15 8.16 -15.16
N GLU A 174 6.45 8.32 -15.30
CA GLU A 174 7.24 7.84 -16.43
C GLU A 174 7.99 6.57 -16.04
N ASP A 175 8.54 5.86 -17.03
CA ASP A 175 9.37 4.67 -16.81
C ASP A 175 8.65 3.54 -16.05
N CYS A 176 7.36 3.38 -16.36
CA CYS A 176 6.49 2.37 -15.78
C CYS A 176 6.78 0.97 -16.33
N ALA A 177 6.46 -0.05 -15.54
CA ALA A 177 6.53 -1.44 -15.97
C ALA A 177 5.65 -1.74 -17.20
N PRO A 178 6.09 -2.62 -18.13
CA PRO A 178 5.31 -2.96 -19.32
C PRO A 178 4.04 -3.72 -18.95
N HIS A 179 2.96 -3.53 -19.71
CA HIS A 179 1.63 -4.09 -19.44
C HIS A 179 1.03 -3.65 -18.10
N LEU A 180 1.16 -2.36 -17.76
CA LEU A 180 0.74 -1.83 -16.46
C LEU A 180 -0.75 -2.08 -16.16
N TYR A 181 -1.65 -1.89 -17.13
CA TYR A 181 -3.08 -2.17 -16.93
C TYR A 181 -3.38 -3.60 -16.49
N LYS A 182 -2.70 -4.59 -17.09
CA LYS A 182 -2.85 -5.98 -16.67
C LYS A 182 -2.39 -6.15 -15.22
N ARG A 183 -1.23 -5.59 -14.87
CA ARG A 183 -0.67 -5.66 -13.50
C ARG A 183 -1.56 -4.93 -12.49
N LEU A 184 -2.16 -3.82 -12.88
CA LEU A 184 -3.10 -3.05 -12.09
C LEU A 184 -4.36 -3.87 -11.82
N ALA A 185 -4.95 -4.48 -12.85
CA ALA A 185 -6.09 -5.36 -12.71
C ALA A 185 -5.79 -6.57 -11.79
N GLU A 186 -4.63 -7.22 -11.98
CA GLU A 186 -4.16 -8.29 -11.07
C GLU A 186 -4.02 -7.78 -9.62
N GLY A 187 -3.46 -6.58 -9.43
CA GLY A 187 -3.29 -5.94 -8.12
C GLY A 187 -4.59 -5.60 -7.40
N ILE A 188 -5.54 -5.01 -8.12
CA ILE A 188 -6.88 -4.69 -7.62
C ILE A 188 -7.62 -5.98 -7.24
N THR A 189 -7.60 -6.99 -8.12
CA THR A 189 -8.18 -8.31 -7.83
C THR A 189 -7.53 -8.95 -6.61
N HIS A 190 -6.20 -8.93 -6.50
CA HIS A 190 -5.49 -9.47 -5.35
C HIS A 190 -5.92 -8.79 -4.04
N ASN A 191 -6.05 -7.46 -4.05
CA ASN A 191 -6.50 -6.71 -2.89
C ASN A 191 -7.93 -7.07 -2.48
N HIS A 192 -8.83 -7.16 -3.47
CA HIS A 192 -10.22 -7.52 -3.24
C HIS A 192 -10.35 -8.92 -2.62
N VAL A 193 -9.67 -9.92 -3.18
CA VAL A 193 -9.71 -11.29 -2.68
C VAL A 193 -9.12 -11.39 -1.27
N LEU A 194 -8.03 -10.65 -0.99
CA LEU A 194 -7.47 -10.56 0.35
C LEU A 194 -8.49 -10.01 1.35
N GLY A 195 -9.17 -8.91 1.01
CA GLY A 195 -10.21 -8.32 1.86
C GLY A 195 -11.35 -9.30 2.15
N GLN A 196 -11.86 -9.98 1.11
CA GLN A 196 -12.90 -11.00 1.29
C GLN A 196 -12.45 -12.15 2.18
N MET A 197 -11.21 -12.61 2.01
CA MET A 197 -10.62 -13.67 2.80
C MET A 197 -10.53 -13.28 4.28
N LEU A 198 -10.04 -12.07 4.59
CA LEU A 198 -9.92 -11.56 5.95
C LEU A 198 -11.29 -11.45 6.63
N VAL A 199 -12.30 -10.94 5.92
CA VAL A 199 -13.67 -10.83 6.45
C VAL A 199 -14.30 -12.19 6.68
N LYS A 200 -14.17 -13.13 5.72
CA LYS A 200 -14.68 -14.51 5.90
C LYS A 200 -14.03 -15.21 7.09
N TYR A 201 -12.71 -15.07 7.23
CA TYR A 201 -11.96 -15.64 8.34
C TYR A 201 -12.37 -15.03 9.69
N ALA A 202 -12.52 -13.70 9.76
CA ALA A 202 -13.00 -13.06 10.98
C ALA A 202 -14.43 -13.50 11.34
N ASN A 203 -15.32 -13.56 10.36
CA ASN A 203 -16.71 -13.96 10.58
C ASN A 203 -16.86 -15.43 10.99
N SER A 204 -16.00 -16.33 10.50
CA SER A 204 -15.98 -17.73 10.97
C SER A 204 -15.53 -17.88 12.43
N HIS A 205 -14.88 -16.86 12.99
CA HIS A 205 -14.45 -16.80 14.39
C HIS A 205 -15.36 -15.93 15.27
N GLY A 206 -16.59 -15.64 14.81
CA GLY A 206 -17.60 -14.93 15.59
C GLY A 206 -17.47 -13.41 15.57
N PHE A 207 -16.52 -12.84 14.81
CA PHE A 207 -16.55 -11.40 14.54
C PHE A 207 -17.68 -11.06 13.56
N HIS A 208 -18.17 -9.83 13.60
CA HIS A 208 -19.18 -9.34 12.65
C HIS A 208 -18.58 -8.21 11.82
N LEU A 209 -17.56 -8.57 11.03
CA LEU A 209 -16.91 -7.64 10.12
C LEU A 209 -17.62 -7.66 8.77
N ASN A 210 -17.69 -6.49 8.17
CA ASN A 210 -17.98 -6.34 6.76
C ASN A 210 -16.82 -5.58 6.15
N LEU A 211 -16.44 -5.90 4.91
CA LEU A 211 -15.74 -4.90 4.11
C LEU A 211 -16.65 -3.68 4.10
N CYS A 212 -16.10 -2.52 4.39
CA CYS A 212 -16.74 -1.24 4.30
C CYS A 212 -17.19 -1.05 2.84
N LYS A 213 -18.38 -1.57 2.50
CA LYS A 213 -19.05 -1.38 1.22
C LYS A 213 -19.38 0.09 0.96
N CYS A 214 -19.17 0.93 1.96
CA CYS A 214 -19.46 2.34 1.93
C CYS A 214 -18.26 3.12 1.42
N ARG A 215 -18.42 3.68 0.22
CA ARG A 215 -17.92 5.00 -0.19
C ARG A 215 -16.44 5.06 -0.59
N LYS A 216 -16.20 4.90 -1.89
CA LYS A 216 -15.55 5.91 -2.75
C LYS A 216 -15.60 5.41 -4.19
N ASN A 217 -15.94 6.31 -5.12
CA ASN A 217 -15.65 6.10 -6.53
C ASN A 217 -14.12 6.00 -6.62
N ASN A 218 -13.55 4.80 -6.58
CA ASN A 218 -12.10 4.58 -6.61
C ASN A 218 -11.75 3.23 -7.29
N LEU A 219 -10.48 3.06 -7.66
CA LEU A 219 -10.02 1.92 -8.45
C LEU A 219 -10.12 0.60 -7.70
N VAL A 220 -9.89 0.58 -6.38
CA VAL A 220 -9.96 -0.67 -5.59
C VAL A 220 -11.38 -1.19 -5.38
N ALA A 221 -12.38 -0.30 -5.45
CA ALA A 221 -13.80 -0.64 -5.33
C ALA A 221 -14.47 -0.88 -6.69
N ASN A 222 -13.86 -0.44 -7.79
CA ASN A 222 -14.44 -0.58 -9.12
C ASN A 222 -14.22 -1.99 -9.70
N GLN A 223 -15.32 -2.75 -9.79
CA GLN A 223 -15.33 -4.13 -10.27
C GLN A 223 -14.97 -4.29 -11.76
N GLU A 224 -15.10 -3.23 -12.57
CA GLU A 224 -14.76 -3.26 -14.00
C GLU A 224 -13.26 -3.49 -14.23
N TYR A 225 -12.42 -3.09 -13.27
CA TYR A 225 -10.98 -3.32 -13.31
C TYR A 225 -10.58 -4.72 -12.80
N PHE A 226 -11.54 -5.54 -12.35
CA PHE A 226 -11.21 -6.85 -11.83
C PHE A 226 -10.90 -7.82 -12.96
N TYR A 227 -9.71 -8.41 -12.90
CA TYR A 227 -9.39 -9.58 -13.72
C TYR A 227 -10.12 -10.82 -13.17
N LEU A 228 -11.41 -10.98 -13.50
CA LEU A 228 -12.28 -12.03 -12.93
C LEU A 228 -12.34 -13.35 -13.71
N THR A 229 -11.54 -13.54 -14.75
CA THR A 229 -11.68 -14.72 -15.65
C THR A 229 -11.35 -16.08 -15.02
N LYS A 230 -10.95 -16.18 -13.74
CA LYS A 230 -10.63 -17.48 -13.09
C LYS A 230 -11.09 -17.67 -11.65
N ILE A 231 -11.68 -16.68 -10.98
CA ILE A 231 -11.89 -16.76 -9.52
C ILE A 231 -13.22 -17.43 -9.16
N GLN A 232 -14.08 -17.69 -10.15
CA GLN A 232 -15.50 -17.83 -9.89
C GLN A 232 -15.98 -19.05 -9.10
N ASN A 233 -15.22 -20.13 -8.83
CA ASN A 233 -15.84 -21.27 -8.12
C ASN A 233 -14.96 -22.19 -7.26
N THR A 234 -13.65 -21.96 -7.08
CA THR A 234 -12.77 -23.02 -6.50
C THR A 234 -11.85 -22.61 -5.36
N MET A 235 -11.78 -21.33 -4.95
CA MET A 235 -10.85 -20.94 -3.89
C MET A 235 -11.56 -20.91 -2.52
N ASN A 236 -11.27 -21.91 -1.69
CA ASN A 236 -11.61 -21.88 -0.26
C ASN A 236 -10.71 -20.85 0.45
N LEU A 237 -11.18 -19.60 0.50
CA LEU A 237 -10.42 -18.49 1.08
C LEU A 237 -10.12 -18.72 2.56
N THR A 238 -11.00 -19.37 3.30
CA THR A 238 -10.79 -19.68 4.73
C THR A 238 -9.60 -20.61 4.92
N GLU A 239 -9.54 -21.69 4.13
CA GLU A 239 -8.43 -22.65 4.15
C GLU A 239 -7.10 -21.99 3.75
N LEU A 240 -7.11 -21.08 2.77
CA LEU A 240 -5.92 -20.33 2.39
C LEU A 240 -5.39 -19.44 3.54
N ALA A 241 -6.31 -18.79 4.28
CA ALA A 241 -5.95 -18.00 5.45
C ALA A 241 -5.35 -18.89 6.56
N GLU A 242 -5.95 -20.04 6.82
CA GLU A 242 -5.46 -21.02 7.79
C GLU A 242 -4.07 -21.55 7.41
N GLU A 243 -3.85 -21.94 6.14
CA GLU A 243 -2.55 -22.34 5.62
C GLU A 243 -1.48 -21.24 5.80
N ALA A 244 -1.85 -19.97 5.64
CA ALA A 244 -0.95 -18.84 5.84
C ALA A 244 -0.61 -18.61 7.32
N ILE A 245 -1.60 -18.74 8.20
CA ILE A 245 -1.42 -18.66 9.65
C ILE A 245 -0.50 -19.78 10.12
N GLU A 246 -0.74 -21.02 9.67
CA GLU A 246 0.12 -22.15 10.01
C GLU A 246 1.56 -21.96 9.52
N GLU A 247 1.77 -21.45 8.30
CA GLU A 247 3.11 -21.18 7.79
C GLU A 247 3.82 -20.06 8.56
N PHE A 248 3.10 -18.99 8.90
CA PHE A 248 3.61 -17.92 9.75
C PHE A 248 4.07 -18.46 11.11
N HIS A 249 3.23 -19.27 11.76
CA HIS A 249 3.56 -19.91 13.02
C HIS A 249 4.76 -20.85 12.88
N LYS A 250 4.83 -21.68 11.82
CA LYS A 250 5.99 -22.57 11.56
C LYS A 250 7.29 -21.77 11.42
N ASN A 251 7.25 -20.65 10.70
CA ASN A 251 8.43 -19.76 10.55
C ASN A 251 8.82 -19.11 11.88
N TYR A 252 7.86 -18.67 12.69
CA TYR A 252 8.14 -18.19 14.05
C TYR A 252 8.80 -19.26 14.92
N GLY A 253 8.29 -20.50 14.88
CA GLY A 253 8.87 -21.63 15.61
C GLY A 253 10.32 -21.91 15.22
N ARG A 254 10.63 -21.88 13.92
CA ARG A 254 12.02 -22.00 13.42
C ARG A 254 12.91 -20.88 13.93
N HIS A 255 12.47 -19.63 13.83
CA HIS A 255 13.26 -18.49 14.32
C HIS A 255 13.52 -18.55 15.83
N CYS A 256 12.55 -19.03 16.62
CA CYS A 256 12.77 -19.28 18.05
C CYS A 256 13.79 -20.40 18.27
N ALA A 257 13.67 -21.51 17.55
CA ALA A 257 14.63 -22.61 17.64
C ALA A 257 16.06 -22.15 17.32
N ASP A 258 16.23 -21.37 16.26
CA ASP A 258 17.52 -20.77 15.89
C ASP A 258 18.05 -19.83 16.99
N PHE A 259 17.19 -18.97 17.55
CA PHE A 259 17.56 -18.02 18.61
C PHE A 259 17.99 -18.72 19.91
N PHE A 260 17.33 -19.82 20.26
CA PHE A 260 17.59 -20.60 21.47
C PHE A 260 18.56 -21.79 21.26
N ASP A 261 19.19 -21.91 20.09
CA ASP A 261 20.08 -23.02 19.69
C ASP A 261 19.46 -24.42 19.92
N ILE A 262 18.16 -24.56 19.61
CA ILE A 262 17.43 -25.83 19.71
C ILE A 262 17.73 -26.66 18.45
N LYS A 263 18.72 -27.54 18.55
CA LYS A 263 19.29 -28.30 17.41
C LYS A 263 18.34 -29.36 16.82
N ASP A 264 17.40 -29.85 17.62
CA ASP A 264 16.49 -30.95 17.24
C ASP A 264 15.03 -30.50 17.09
N TRP A 265 14.79 -29.23 16.75
CA TRP A 265 13.44 -28.74 16.54
C TRP A 265 12.69 -29.55 15.48
N GLN A 266 11.54 -30.12 15.85
CA GLN A 266 10.65 -30.78 14.92
C GLN A 266 9.37 -29.99 14.70
N VAL A 267 8.78 -30.15 13.51
CA VAL A 267 7.46 -29.57 13.18
C VAL A 267 6.38 -30.01 14.20
N GLN A 268 6.57 -31.16 14.85
CA GLN A 268 5.66 -31.70 15.87
C GLN A 268 5.67 -30.87 17.17
N ASP A 269 6.83 -30.36 17.59
CA ASP A 269 6.96 -29.47 18.75
C ASP A 269 6.21 -28.16 18.51
N HIS A 270 6.28 -27.67 17.28
CA HIS A 270 5.52 -26.50 16.86
C HIS A 270 4.01 -26.75 16.86
N ASN A 271 3.56 -27.92 16.38
CA ASN A 271 2.14 -28.28 16.40
C ASN A 271 1.59 -28.34 17.84
N LEU A 272 2.40 -28.76 18.81
CA LEU A 272 2.03 -28.72 20.22
C LEU A 272 1.86 -27.27 20.72
N ILE A 273 2.84 -26.40 20.47
CA ILE A 273 2.77 -24.97 20.85
C ILE A 273 1.57 -24.29 20.18
N TYR A 274 1.32 -24.55 18.90
CA TYR A 274 0.18 -24.02 18.15
C TYR A 274 -1.17 -24.52 18.69
N ARG A 275 -1.28 -25.81 19.02
CA ARG A 275 -2.50 -26.35 19.67
C ARG A 275 -2.73 -25.71 21.04
N LEU A 276 -1.67 -25.52 21.82
CA LEU A 276 -1.74 -24.89 23.15
C LEU A 276 -2.12 -23.41 23.04
N SER A 277 -1.62 -22.67 22.06
CA SER A 277 -2.00 -21.26 21.84
C SER A 277 -3.46 -21.10 21.39
N ARG A 278 -4.02 -22.07 20.65
CA ARG A 278 -5.44 -22.11 20.31
C ARG A 278 -6.36 -22.49 21.48
N ARG A 279 -5.87 -23.27 22.46
CA ARG A 279 -6.64 -23.67 23.65
C ARG A 279 -6.95 -22.53 24.62
N ILE A 280 -6.17 -21.46 24.62
CA ILE A 280 -6.44 -20.29 25.48
C ILE A 280 -7.78 -19.61 25.10
N LYS A 281 -8.24 -19.75 23.85
CA LYS A 281 -9.57 -19.28 23.41
C LYS A 281 -10.75 -20.16 23.84
N SER A 282 -10.53 -21.32 24.45
CA SER A 282 -11.61 -22.21 24.92
C SER A 282 -11.79 -22.22 26.44
N ILE A 283 -11.12 -21.31 27.17
CA ILE A 283 -11.17 -21.23 28.64
C ILE A 283 -11.61 -19.82 29.12
N LEU A 284 -11.98 -18.92 28.21
CA LEU A 284 -12.72 -17.69 28.50
C LEU A 284 -14.03 -17.69 27.72
#